data_AF-A0AAD6VD93-F1
#
_entry.id   AF-A0AAD6VD93-F1
#
_cell.length_a   1.000
_cell.length_b   1.000
_cell.length_c   1.000
_cell.angle_alpha   90.00
_cell.angle_beta   90.00
_cell.angle_gamma   90.00
#
_symmetry.space_group_name_H-M   'P 1'
#
loop_
_entity.id
_entity.type
_entity.pdbx_description
1 polymer ?
#
loop_
_entity_poly.entity_id
_entity_poly.type
_entity_poly.pdbx_seq_one_letter_code
_entity_poly.pdbx_strand_id
1 'polypeptide(L)'
;MVTKIYLEKLCFHLPSLGYGVLFCLVPGNIVGAISARRSFGGELNVQSAYYILAIMILYSGLLGIYNVKKDTRRHRKWMLRMVVYFAAVITARLIMLAARQIITVVGGYYSIWRCDEVMNLLSDPIALQNAFPKCVAPGANPTSIWVAVHASTRDGPLYTASSVRAVQGMTLWIATLMHMAGVECYIILTESANQTRLGYVLEPLDFTEDSTMYH
;
A
#
# COMPACT_ATOMS: atom_id res chain seq x y z
N MET A 1 -24.94 36.05 9.99
CA MET A 1 -23.96 36.48 8.95
C MET A 1 -22.67 35.67 9.02
N VAL A 2 -22.07 35.55 10.21
CA VAL A 2 -20.84 34.77 10.47
C VAL A 2 -20.93 33.30 10.02
N THR A 3 -22.03 32.59 10.31
CA THR A 3 -22.23 31.17 9.93
C THR A 3 -22.30 30.95 8.41
N LYS A 4 -22.83 31.92 7.66
CA LYS A 4 -22.95 31.84 6.18
C LYS A 4 -21.58 31.96 5.51
N ILE A 5 -20.72 32.82 6.06
CA ILE A 5 -19.33 33.02 5.60
C ILE A 5 -18.48 31.77 5.87
N TYR A 6 -18.67 31.10 7.02
CA TYR A 6 -17.99 29.83 7.31
C TYR A 6 -18.47 28.70 6.39
N LEU A 7 -19.77 28.60 6.13
CA LEU A 7 -20.35 27.61 5.22
C LEU A 7 -19.87 27.79 3.77
N GLU A 8 -19.82 29.02 3.25
CA GLU A 8 -19.27 29.30 1.91
C GLU A 8 -17.79 28.97 1.80
N LYS A 9 -16.97 29.36 2.79
CA LYS A 9 -15.53 29.04 2.80
C LYS A 9 -15.28 27.53 2.93
N LEU A 10 -16.05 26.83 3.76
CA LEU A 10 -15.94 25.38 3.93
C LEU A 10 -16.33 24.64 2.63
N CYS A 11 -17.35 25.11 1.93
CA CYS A 11 -17.82 24.53 0.66
C CYS A 11 -16.85 24.79 -0.51
N PHE A 12 -16.03 25.84 -0.47
CA PHE A 12 -14.98 26.09 -1.48
C PHE A 12 -13.66 25.36 -1.17
N HIS A 13 -13.37 25.13 0.12
CA HIS A 13 -12.20 24.37 0.56
C HIS A 13 -12.35 22.84 0.39
N LEU A 14 -13.54 22.28 0.57
CA LEU A 14 -13.75 20.82 0.43
C LEU A 14 -13.46 20.26 -0.98
N PRO A 15 -13.91 20.90 -2.08
CA PRO A 15 -13.62 20.46 -3.44
C PRO A 15 -12.13 20.60 -3.77
N SER A 16 -11.48 21.70 -3.37
CA SER A 16 -10.05 21.93 -3.62
C SER A 16 -9.16 20.94 -2.88
N LEU A 17 -9.53 20.53 -1.66
CA LEU A 17 -8.86 19.44 -0.94
C LEU A 17 -9.04 18.10 -1.67
N GLY A 18 -10.24 17.81 -2.17
CA GLY A 18 -10.54 16.57 -2.91
C GLY A 18 -9.74 16.46 -4.22
N TYR A 19 -9.69 17.53 -5.01
CA TYR A 19 -8.87 17.59 -6.22
C TYR A 19 -7.36 17.58 -5.92
N GLY A 20 -6.94 18.22 -4.83
CA GLY A 20 -5.55 18.17 -4.34
C GLY A 20 -5.11 16.76 -3.96
N VAL A 21 -5.96 16.01 -3.24
CA VAL A 21 -5.70 14.61 -2.91
C VAL A 21 -5.57 13.77 -4.18
N LEU A 22 -6.52 13.87 -5.12
CA LEU A 22 -6.46 13.16 -6.41
C LEU A 22 -5.20 13.51 -7.21
N PHE A 23 -4.83 14.79 -7.25
CA PHE A 23 -3.61 15.25 -7.93
C PHE A 23 -2.33 14.72 -7.30
N CYS A 24 -2.25 14.58 -5.97
CA CYS A 24 -1.10 13.98 -5.30
C CYS A 24 -1.09 12.44 -5.38
N LEU A 25 -2.27 11.82 -5.42
CA LEU A 25 -2.42 10.38 -5.37
C LEU A 25 -1.98 9.71 -6.67
N VAL A 26 -2.26 10.30 -7.83
CA VAL A 26 -1.88 9.73 -9.13
C VAL A 26 -0.35 9.66 -9.30
N PRO A 27 0.44 10.73 -9.12
CA PRO A 27 1.89 10.67 -9.11
C PRO A 27 2.43 9.76 -8.01
N GLY A 28 1.82 9.79 -6.81
CA GLY A 28 2.23 8.93 -5.69
C GLY A 28 2.15 7.43 -6.03
N ASN A 29 1.07 7.01 -6.70
CA ASN A 29 0.93 5.63 -7.17
C ASN A 29 1.96 5.28 -8.26
N ILE A 30 2.22 6.18 -9.20
CA ILE A 30 3.22 5.97 -10.27
C ILE A 30 4.62 5.83 -9.68
N VAL A 31 5.02 6.74 -8.79
CA VAL A 31 6.32 6.69 -8.13
C VAL A 31 6.46 5.43 -7.26
N GLY A 32 5.39 5.03 -6.58
CA GLY A 32 5.34 3.77 -5.83
C GLY A 32 5.60 2.54 -6.72
N ALA A 33 4.92 2.47 -7.88
CA ALA A 33 5.08 1.38 -8.84
C ALA A 33 6.49 1.31 -9.47
N ILE A 34 7.11 2.46 -9.74
CA ILE A 34 8.50 2.52 -10.25
C ILE A 34 9.48 2.06 -9.15
N SER A 35 9.27 2.52 -7.92
CA SER A 35 10.13 2.19 -6.77
C SER A 35 10.13 0.70 -6.44
N ALA A 36 9.01 0.00 -6.66
CA ALA A 36 8.90 -1.44 -6.46
C ALA A 36 9.92 -2.25 -7.28
N ARG A 37 10.24 -1.79 -8.51
CA ARG A 37 11.15 -2.50 -9.43
C ARG A 37 12.63 -2.24 -9.16
N ARG A 38 12.98 -1.10 -8.56
CA ARG A 38 14.37 -0.65 -8.41
C ARG A 38 14.87 -0.72 -6.96
N SER A 39 14.07 -0.29 -6.00
CA SER A 39 14.54 -0.09 -4.61
C SER A 39 14.49 -1.36 -3.74
N PHE A 40 13.64 -2.32 -4.07
CA PHE A 40 13.42 -3.55 -3.29
C PHE A 40 13.90 -4.81 -4.02
N GLY A 41 14.95 -4.69 -4.84
CA GLY A 41 15.54 -5.83 -5.57
C GLY A 41 14.72 -6.32 -6.76
N GLY A 42 13.55 -5.73 -7.02
CA GLY A 42 12.70 -6.10 -8.15
C GLY A 42 12.07 -7.49 -8.01
N GLU A 43 11.89 -7.99 -6.80
CA GLU A 43 11.24 -9.28 -6.59
C GLU A 43 9.79 -9.27 -7.11
N LEU A 44 9.38 -10.37 -7.77
CA LEU A 44 8.04 -10.50 -8.34
C LEU A 44 6.94 -10.36 -7.28
N ASN A 45 7.21 -10.85 -6.06
CA ASN A 45 6.28 -10.73 -4.94
C ASN A 45 6.01 -9.26 -4.59
N VAL A 46 7.06 -8.45 -4.43
CA VAL A 46 6.95 -7.01 -4.14
C VAL A 46 6.23 -6.29 -5.28
N GLN A 47 6.60 -6.58 -6.53
CA GLN A 47 5.96 -5.98 -7.71
C GLN A 47 4.45 -6.28 -7.75
N SER A 48 4.06 -7.53 -7.54
CA SER A 48 2.65 -7.95 -7.57
C SER A 48 1.81 -7.22 -6.52
N ALA A 49 2.32 -7.09 -5.28
CA ALA A 49 1.63 -6.38 -4.21
C ALA A 49 1.40 -4.90 -4.54
N TYR A 50 2.43 -4.21 -5.06
CA TYR A 50 2.32 -2.81 -5.46
C TYR A 50 1.36 -2.60 -6.64
N TYR A 51 1.39 -3.48 -7.65
CA TYR A 51 0.48 -3.36 -8.80
C TYR A 51 -0.97 -3.58 -8.42
N ILE A 52 -1.25 -4.57 -7.58
CA ILE A 52 -2.61 -4.83 -7.11
C ILE A 52 -3.12 -3.67 -6.26
N LEU A 53 -2.29 -3.16 -5.35
CA LEU A 53 -2.66 -2.00 -4.53
C LEU A 53 -2.94 -0.76 -5.40
N ALA A 54 -2.11 -0.50 -6.42
CA ALA A 54 -2.33 0.60 -7.35
C ALA A 54 -3.63 0.43 -8.15
N ILE A 55 -3.93 -0.77 -8.64
CA ILE A 55 -5.19 -1.05 -9.35
C ILE A 55 -6.39 -0.82 -8.43
N MET A 56 -6.34 -1.29 -7.17
CA MET A 56 -7.43 -1.08 -6.21
C MET A 56 -7.67 0.40 -5.92
N ILE A 57 -6.60 1.19 -5.77
CA ILE A 57 -6.68 2.63 -5.54
C ILE A 57 -7.26 3.34 -6.77
N LEU A 58 -6.77 3.04 -7.98
CA LEU A 58 -7.27 3.65 -9.21
C LEU A 58 -8.73 3.27 -9.48
N TYR A 59 -9.08 2.00 -9.31
CA TYR A 59 -10.44 1.50 -9.50
C TYR A 59 -11.43 2.18 -8.55
N SER A 60 -11.08 2.27 -7.25
CA SER A 60 -11.93 2.95 -6.27
C SER A 60 -12.04 4.45 -6.53
N GLY A 61 -10.95 5.11 -6.95
CA GLY A 61 -10.96 6.52 -7.35
C GLY A 61 -11.83 6.78 -8.58
N LEU A 62 -11.72 5.95 -9.62
CA LEU A 62 -12.51 6.08 -10.86
C LEU A 62 -14.01 5.91 -10.59
N LEU A 63 -14.41 4.89 -9.82
CA LEU A 63 -15.80 4.71 -9.42
C LEU A 63 -16.29 5.82 -8.48
N GLY A 64 -15.41 6.35 -7.64
CA GLY A 64 -15.67 7.54 -6.85
C GLY A 64 -16.08 8.71 -7.74
N ILE A 65 -15.27 9.05 -8.73
CA ILE A 65 -15.50 10.16 -9.67
C ILE A 65 -16.76 9.92 -10.51
N TYR A 66 -16.94 8.70 -11.04
CA TYR A 66 -18.10 8.35 -11.85
C TYR A 66 -19.43 8.57 -11.11
N ASN A 67 -19.46 8.29 -9.81
CA ASN A 67 -20.66 8.42 -8.99
C ASN A 67 -20.87 9.82 -8.40
N VAL A 68 -19.93 10.77 -8.54
CA VAL A 68 -20.04 12.14 -7.97
C VAL A 68 -21.36 12.80 -8.33
N LYS A 69 -21.77 12.71 -9.60
CA LYS A 69 -22.99 13.33 -10.12
C LYS A 69 -24.21 12.41 -10.12
N LYS A 70 -24.03 11.10 -9.90
CA LYS A 70 -25.11 10.10 -9.98
C LYS A 70 -25.68 9.75 -8.61
N ASP A 71 -24.80 9.43 -7.66
CA ASP A 71 -25.18 8.99 -6.32
C ASP A 71 -24.07 9.36 -5.34
N THR A 72 -24.34 10.38 -4.52
CA THR A 72 -23.39 10.91 -3.55
C THR A 72 -23.09 9.93 -2.41
N ARG A 73 -23.97 8.95 -2.14
CA ARG A 73 -23.71 7.89 -1.14
C ARG A 73 -22.69 6.90 -1.68
N ARG A 74 -22.87 6.45 -2.93
CA ARG A 74 -21.89 5.56 -3.59
C ARG A 74 -20.55 6.25 -3.74
N HIS A 75 -20.54 7.53 -4.13
CA HIS A 75 -19.32 8.35 -4.16
C HIS A 75 -18.57 8.28 -2.82
N ARG A 76 -19.26 8.54 -1.70
CA ARG A 76 -18.64 8.52 -0.36
C ARG A 76 -18.06 7.15 -0.02
N LYS A 77 -18.77 6.06 -0.30
CA LYS A 77 -18.29 4.69 -0.03
C LYS A 77 -17.03 4.36 -0.86
N TRP A 78 -16.99 4.75 -2.13
CA TRP A 78 -15.83 4.52 -2.99
C TRP A 78 -14.62 5.40 -2.62
N MET A 79 -14.85 6.66 -2.25
CA MET A 79 -13.79 7.53 -1.75
C MET A 79 -13.19 7.02 -0.44
N LEU A 80 -14.01 6.45 0.46
CA LEU A 80 -13.51 5.85 1.69
C LEU A 80 -12.58 4.66 1.41
N ARG A 81 -12.97 3.76 0.50
CA ARG A 81 -12.12 2.63 0.05
C ARG A 81 -10.77 3.12 -0.46
N MET A 82 -10.77 4.14 -1.31
CA MET A 82 -9.54 4.71 -1.86
C MET A 82 -8.59 5.22 -0.76
N VAL A 83 -9.11 5.99 0.21
CA VAL A 83 -8.29 6.55 1.32
C VAL A 83 -7.74 5.44 2.21
N VAL A 84 -8.54 4.42 2.53
CA VAL A 84 -8.12 3.29 3.36
C VAL A 84 -7.05 2.46 2.63
N TYR A 85 -7.19 2.22 1.32
CA TYR A 85 -6.14 1.52 0.55
C TYR A 85 -4.84 2.32 0.49
N PHE A 86 -4.91 3.65 0.41
CA PHE A 86 -3.70 4.47 0.47
C PHE A 86 -2.97 4.35 1.81
N ALA A 87 -3.71 4.22 2.92
CA ALA A 87 -3.14 4.00 4.25
C ALA A 87 -2.43 2.63 4.40
N ALA A 88 -2.70 1.66 3.52
CA ALA A 88 -2.05 0.35 3.54
C ALA A 88 -0.52 0.44 3.38
N VAL A 89 0.00 1.43 2.64
CA VAL A 89 1.46 1.60 2.49
C VAL A 89 2.11 2.02 3.81
N ILE A 90 1.44 2.86 4.59
CA ILE A 90 1.93 3.33 5.89
C ILE A 90 1.96 2.17 6.88
N THR A 91 0.87 1.40 6.95
CA THR A 91 0.80 0.24 7.85
C THR A 91 1.77 -0.86 7.44
N ALA A 92 2.01 -1.07 6.14
CA ALA A 92 3.05 -1.99 5.66
C ALA A 92 4.44 -1.62 6.20
N ARG A 93 4.77 -0.32 6.34
CA ARG A 93 6.04 0.12 6.92
C ARG A 93 6.15 -0.23 8.40
N LEU A 94 5.06 -0.08 9.16
CA LEU A 94 5.02 -0.45 10.58
C LEU A 94 5.20 -1.97 10.75
N ILE A 95 4.49 -2.78 9.97
CA ILE A 95 4.61 -4.24 9.99
C ILE A 95 6.03 -4.65 9.58
N MET A 96 6.63 -3.99 8.59
CA MET A 96 8.00 -4.25 8.14
C MET A 96 9.03 -4.02 9.26
N LEU A 97 8.89 -2.96 10.06
CA LEU A 97 9.79 -2.68 11.18
C LEU A 97 9.79 -3.79 12.23
N ALA A 98 8.63 -4.42 12.46
CA ALA A 98 8.50 -5.58 13.34
C ALA A 98 9.02 -6.86 12.64
N ALA A 99 8.61 -7.12 11.41
CA ALA A 99 8.94 -8.33 10.66
C ALA A 99 10.45 -8.52 10.48
N ARG A 100 11.21 -7.45 10.20
CA ARG A 100 12.67 -7.52 10.08
C ARG A 100 13.37 -8.01 11.35
N GLN A 101 12.83 -7.70 12.52
CA GLN A 101 13.38 -8.16 13.81
C GLN A 101 13.09 -9.65 14.00
N ILE A 102 11.88 -10.08 13.65
CA ILE A 102 11.46 -11.49 13.75
C ILE A 102 12.35 -12.37 12.86
N ILE A 103 12.52 -12.03 11.58
CA ILE A 103 13.35 -12.85 10.68
C ILE A 103 14.83 -12.88 11.09
N THR A 104 15.32 -11.82 11.73
CA THR A 104 16.69 -11.76 12.25
C THR A 104 16.89 -12.74 13.41
N VAL A 105 15.88 -12.91 14.29
CA VAL A 105 15.93 -13.89 15.38
C VAL A 105 15.83 -15.32 14.85
N VAL A 106 15.03 -15.56 13.80
CA VAL A 106 14.91 -16.88 13.18
C VAL A 106 16.22 -17.26 12.45
N GLY A 107 16.87 -16.31 11.79
CA GLY A 107 18.18 -16.51 11.16
C GLY A 107 18.20 -17.38 9.89
N GLY A 108 17.06 -17.86 9.42
CA GLY A 108 16.96 -18.76 8.27
C GLY A 108 16.61 -18.10 6.92
N TYR A 109 16.52 -16.77 6.87
CA TYR A 109 16.05 -16.05 5.68
C TYR A 109 17.20 -15.44 4.88
N TYR A 110 17.11 -15.54 3.56
CA TYR A 110 18.07 -14.99 2.61
C TYR A 110 17.33 -14.27 1.49
N SER A 111 17.88 -13.16 1.02
CA SER A 111 17.39 -12.47 -0.18
C SER A 111 18.42 -12.50 -1.30
N ILE A 112 17.96 -12.41 -2.54
CA ILE A 112 18.82 -12.50 -3.71
C ILE A 112 19.32 -11.10 -4.08
N TRP A 113 20.62 -10.98 -4.30
CA TRP A 113 21.32 -9.72 -4.66
C TRP A 113 22.21 -9.92 -5.87
N ARG A 114 22.43 -8.85 -6.63
CA ARG A 114 23.45 -8.84 -7.69
C ARG A 114 24.81 -8.49 -7.10
N CYS A 115 25.87 -9.00 -7.70
CA CYS A 115 27.23 -8.72 -7.23
C CYS A 115 27.59 -7.23 -7.32
N ASP A 116 27.10 -6.49 -8.31
CA ASP A 116 27.28 -5.03 -8.41
C ASP A 116 26.66 -4.28 -7.21
N GLU A 117 25.46 -4.66 -6.78
CA GLU A 117 24.78 -4.11 -5.60
C GLU A 117 25.55 -4.44 -4.32
N VAL A 118 26.07 -5.67 -4.19
CA VAL A 118 26.84 -6.12 -3.02
C VAL A 118 28.17 -5.37 -2.91
N MET A 119 28.90 -5.22 -4.02
CA MET A 119 30.18 -4.48 -4.05
C MET A 119 30.01 -2.99 -3.71
N ASN A 120 28.87 -2.40 -4.10
CA ASN A 120 28.58 -1.01 -3.77
C ASN A 120 28.25 -0.80 -2.29
N LEU A 121 27.69 -1.81 -1.61
CA LEU A 121 27.33 -1.75 -0.18
C LEU A 121 28.42 -2.26 0.75
N LEU A 122 29.26 -3.18 0.30
CA LEU A 122 30.38 -3.75 1.06
C LEU A 122 31.70 -3.28 0.43
N SER A 123 32.17 -2.11 0.87
CA SER A 123 33.38 -1.48 0.33
C SER A 123 34.69 -2.15 0.75
N ASP A 124 34.68 -3.01 1.77
CA ASP A 124 35.89 -3.71 2.22
C ASP A 124 36.19 -4.92 1.31
N PRO A 125 37.30 -4.90 0.54
CA PRO A 125 37.63 -5.96 -0.41
C PRO A 125 37.92 -7.30 0.27
N ILE A 126 38.45 -7.30 1.50
CA ILE A 126 38.77 -8.54 2.23
C ILE A 126 37.47 -9.20 2.71
N ALA A 127 36.58 -8.42 3.32
CA ALA A 127 35.27 -8.91 3.75
C ALA A 127 34.43 -9.41 2.56
N LEU A 128 34.48 -8.70 1.42
CA LEU A 128 33.79 -9.08 0.20
C LEU A 128 34.32 -10.40 -0.37
N GLN A 129 35.64 -10.58 -0.46
CA GLN A 129 36.23 -11.82 -0.98
C GLN A 129 35.91 -13.03 -0.08
N ASN A 130 35.91 -12.83 1.24
CA ASN A 130 35.61 -13.90 2.20
C ASN A 130 34.12 -14.29 2.20
N ALA A 131 33.22 -13.31 2.14
CA ALA A 131 31.78 -13.57 2.21
C ALA A 131 31.17 -13.94 0.84
N PHE A 132 31.65 -13.34 -0.24
CA PHE A 132 31.09 -13.46 -1.58
C PHE A 132 32.19 -13.70 -2.65
N PRO A 133 32.94 -14.82 -2.58
CA PRO A 133 34.05 -15.10 -3.50
C PRO A 133 33.60 -15.16 -4.98
N LYS A 134 32.33 -15.51 -5.24
CA LYS A 134 31.74 -15.53 -6.60
C LYS A 134 31.67 -14.15 -7.26
N CYS A 135 31.64 -13.07 -6.47
CA CYS A 135 31.57 -11.71 -7.00
C CYS A 135 32.94 -11.16 -7.42
N VAL A 136 34.04 -11.75 -6.94
CA VAL A 136 35.42 -11.28 -7.15
C VAL A 136 36.25 -12.24 -8.01
N ALA A 137 35.63 -13.33 -8.48
CA ALA A 137 36.33 -14.34 -9.28
C ALA A 137 36.88 -13.73 -10.60
N PRO A 138 38.07 -14.15 -11.07
CA PRO A 138 38.65 -13.63 -12.30
C PRO A 138 37.73 -13.92 -13.50
N GLY A 139 37.39 -12.87 -14.27
CA GLY A 139 36.45 -12.96 -15.40
C GLY A 139 34.96 -12.91 -15.02
N ALA A 140 34.63 -12.72 -13.74
CA ALA A 140 33.26 -12.51 -13.29
C ALA A 140 32.68 -11.18 -13.82
N ASN A 141 31.51 -11.23 -14.47
CA ASN A 141 30.75 -10.03 -14.76
C ASN A 141 29.79 -9.75 -13.59
N PRO A 142 30.01 -8.68 -12.80
CA PRO A 142 29.22 -8.42 -11.60
C PRO A 142 27.74 -8.09 -11.86
N THR A 143 27.39 -7.77 -13.10
CA THR A 143 26.01 -7.44 -13.49
C THR A 143 25.14 -8.67 -13.79
N SER A 144 25.74 -9.82 -14.09
CA SER A 144 25.03 -11.06 -14.44
C SER A 144 25.05 -12.10 -13.34
N ILE A 145 25.83 -11.90 -12.28
CA ILE A 145 25.99 -12.85 -11.18
C ILE A 145 25.09 -12.44 -10.01
N TRP A 146 24.35 -13.43 -9.51
CA TRP A 146 23.44 -13.30 -8.38
C TRP A 146 23.92 -14.15 -7.20
N VAL A 147 23.84 -13.59 -6.00
CA VAL A 147 24.25 -14.22 -4.74
C VAL A 147 23.15 -14.07 -3.69
N ALA A 148 23.05 -15.07 -2.81
CA ALA A 148 22.14 -15.02 -1.67
C ALA A 148 22.82 -14.31 -0.50
N VAL A 149 22.16 -13.30 0.06
CA VAL A 149 22.63 -12.51 1.21
C VAL A 149 21.72 -12.79 2.39
N HIS A 150 22.30 -13.10 3.55
CA HIS A 150 21.54 -13.35 4.77
C HIS A 150 20.74 -12.12 5.20
N ALA A 151 19.54 -12.35 5.71
CA ALA A 151 18.58 -11.30 6.05
C ALA A 151 18.60 -11.05 7.57
N SER A 152 19.44 -10.10 8.00
CA SER A 152 19.65 -9.79 9.43
C SER A 152 19.88 -8.31 9.69
N THR A 153 19.25 -7.77 10.72
CA THR A 153 19.47 -6.37 11.14
C THR A 153 20.68 -6.19 12.07
N ARG A 154 21.43 -7.26 12.39
CA ARG A 154 22.57 -7.22 13.35
C ARG A 154 23.93 -7.17 12.66
N ASP A 155 24.03 -7.68 11.44
CA ASP A 155 25.32 -8.02 10.83
C ASP A 155 25.88 -6.93 9.89
N GLY A 156 25.27 -5.74 9.87
CA GLY A 156 25.72 -4.57 9.12
C GLY A 156 24.72 -4.05 8.08
N PRO A 157 25.11 -3.04 7.28
CA PRO A 157 24.19 -2.35 6.36
C PRO A 157 23.69 -3.25 5.21
N LEU A 158 24.56 -4.10 4.66
CA LEU A 158 24.20 -5.04 3.59
C LEU A 158 23.12 -6.04 4.06
N TYR A 159 23.34 -6.69 5.20
CA TYR A 159 22.41 -7.67 5.77
C TYR A 159 21.10 -7.00 6.23
N THR A 160 21.19 -5.76 6.75
CA THR A 160 20.00 -4.98 7.13
C THR A 160 19.16 -4.66 5.90
N ALA A 161 19.77 -4.26 4.80
CA ALA A 161 19.07 -4.03 3.54
C ALA A 161 18.45 -5.33 2.99
N SER A 162 19.16 -6.46 3.11
CA SER A 162 18.63 -7.79 2.78
C SER A 162 17.39 -8.14 3.62
N SER A 163 17.39 -7.82 4.92
CA SER A 163 16.23 -8.03 5.79
C SER A 163 15.00 -7.25 5.33
N VAL A 164 15.16 -5.99 4.93
CA VAL A 164 14.08 -5.14 4.42
C VAL A 164 13.55 -5.68 3.10
N ARG A 165 14.44 -6.07 2.19
CA ARG A 165 14.09 -6.67 0.89
C ARG A 165 13.24 -7.93 1.07
N ALA A 166 13.66 -8.84 1.95
CA ALA A 166 12.99 -10.12 2.19
C ALA A 166 11.55 -9.95 2.71
N VAL A 167 11.30 -9.01 3.63
CA VAL A 167 9.97 -8.86 4.26
C VAL A 167 9.02 -7.94 3.49
N GLN A 168 9.53 -7.09 2.59
CA GLN A 168 8.76 -6.01 1.96
C GLN A 168 7.49 -6.50 1.25
N GLY A 169 7.59 -7.60 0.49
CA GLY A 169 6.46 -8.11 -0.29
C GLY A 169 5.35 -8.63 0.62
N MET A 170 5.73 -9.44 1.60
CA MET A 170 4.82 -10.01 2.59
C MET A 170 4.10 -8.93 3.39
N THR A 171 4.82 -7.92 3.87
CA THR A 171 4.22 -6.87 4.71
C THR A 171 3.20 -6.03 3.94
N LEU A 172 3.46 -5.76 2.66
CA LEU A 172 2.54 -5.03 1.80
C LEU A 172 1.28 -5.84 1.51
N TRP A 173 1.40 -7.14 1.27
CA TRP A 173 0.27 -8.03 1.10
C TRP A 173 -0.63 -8.09 2.34
N ILE A 174 -0.03 -8.33 3.52
CA ILE A 174 -0.76 -8.40 4.79
C ILE A 174 -1.48 -7.08 5.06
N ALA A 175 -0.78 -5.96 4.89
CA ALA A 175 -1.39 -4.64 5.05
C ALA A 175 -2.57 -4.42 4.09
N THR A 176 -2.41 -4.78 2.82
CA THR A 176 -3.46 -4.62 1.80
C THR A 176 -4.71 -5.43 2.15
N LEU A 177 -4.56 -6.70 2.53
CA LEU A 177 -5.69 -7.56 2.93
C LEU A 177 -6.38 -7.05 4.20
N MET A 178 -5.61 -6.57 5.17
CA MET A 178 -6.15 -5.98 6.40
C MET A 178 -7.00 -4.74 6.09
N HIS A 179 -6.56 -3.87 5.18
CA HIS A 179 -7.29 -2.67 4.78
C HIS A 179 -8.50 -2.99 3.91
N MET A 180 -8.40 -4.01 3.05
CA MET A 180 -9.51 -4.54 2.26
C MET A 180 -10.64 -5.06 3.16
N ALA A 181 -10.33 -5.95 4.10
CA ALA A 181 -11.32 -6.47 5.03
C ALA A 181 -11.83 -5.37 5.99
N GLY A 182 -10.92 -4.52 6.48
CA GLY A 182 -11.23 -3.45 7.42
C GLY A 182 -12.21 -2.42 6.86
N VAL A 183 -12.06 -2.00 5.60
CA VAL A 183 -12.98 -1.02 5.01
C VAL A 183 -14.37 -1.59 4.76
N GLU A 184 -14.48 -2.84 4.31
CA GLU A 184 -15.78 -3.47 4.11
C GLU A 184 -16.51 -3.69 5.43
N CYS A 185 -15.79 -4.18 6.46
CA CYS A 185 -16.33 -4.30 7.81
C CYS A 185 -16.81 -2.94 8.36
N TYR A 186 -16.00 -1.89 8.19
CA TYR A 186 -16.37 -0.53 8.59
C TYR A 186 -17.63 -0.03 7.88
N ILE A 187 -17.74 -0.23 6.56
CA ILE A 187 -18.91 0.19 5.78
C ILE A 187 -20.17 -0.54 6.25
N ILE A 188 -20.12 -1.86 6.42
CA ILE A 188 -21.27 -2.66 6.87
C ILE A 188 -21.75 -2.20 8.25
N LEU A 189 -20.82 -2.02 9.20
CA LEU A 189 -21.15 -1.59 10.56
C LEU A 189 -21.72 -0.17 10.57
N THR A 190 -21.14 0.76 9.81
CA THR A 190 -21.59 2.16 9.80
C THR A 190 -22.85 2.40 8.97
N GLU A 191 -23.14 1.54 7.99
CA GLU A 191 -24.39 1.59 7.23
C GLU A 191 -25.59 1.29 8.12
N SER A 192 -25.49 0.28 8.99
CA SER A 192 -26.52 -0.03 9.99
C SER A 192 -26.73 1.11 11.01
N ALA A 193 -25.65 1.76 11.44
CA ALA A 193 -25.72 2.82 12.45
C ALA A 193 -26.21 4.16 11.87
N ASN A 194 -25.88 4.48 10.62
CA ASN A 194 -26.35 5.72 9.96
C ASN A 194 -27.86 5.72 9.69
N GLN A 195 -28.49 4.55 9.57
CA GLN A 195 -29.95 4.44 9.46
C GLN A 195 -30.65 4.85 10.77
N THR A 196 -30.04 4.59 11.93
CA THR A 196 -30.70 4.75 13.23
C THR A 196 -30.43 6.10 13.92
N ARG A 197 -29.35 6.81 13.56
CA ARG A 197 -28.80 7.88 14.42
C ARG A 197 -29.54 9.22 14.38
N LEU A 198 -30.58 9.42 13.57
CA LEU A 198 -31.21 10.75 13.46
C LEU A 198 -32.73 10.82 13.52
N GLY A 199 -33.53 9.74 13.58
CA GLY A 199 -35.01 9.84 13.60
C GLY A 199 -35.64 10.50 12.36
N TYR A 200 -34.86 11.26 11.59
CA TYR A 200 -35.05 11.62 10.20
C TYR A 200 -34.28 10.58 9.40
N VAL A 201 -35.02 9.55 9.00
CA VAL A 201 -34.67 8.68 7.90
C VAL A 201 -34.28 9.58 6.71
N LEU A 202 -33.01 9.53 6.27
CA LEU A 202 -32.57 10.34 5.11
C LEU A 202 -33.20 9.84 3.79
N GLU A 203 -33.78 8.64 3.78
CA GLU A 203 -34.77 8.11 2.82
C GLU A 203 -35.20 6.71 3.30
N PRO A 204 -36.48 6.31 3.13
CA PRO A 204 -36.98 5.02 3.60
C PRO A 204 -36.17 3.89 2.99
N LEU A 205 -35.96 2.84 3.80
CA LEU A 205 -35.57 1.52 3.31
C LEU A 205 -36.34 1.27 2.02
N ASP A 206 -35.59 1.08 0.95
CA ASP A 206 -36.06 0.72 -0.37
C ASP A 206 -37.30 -0.17 -0.20
N PHE A 207 -38.49 0.39 -0.48
CA PHE A 207 -39.70 -0.40 -0.63
C PHE A 207 -39.43 -1.21 -1.89
N THR A 208 -38.77 -2.36 -1.72
CA THR A 208 -38.87 -3.41 -2.72
C THR A 208 -40.35 -3.64 -2.90
N GLU A 209 -40.82 -3.46 -4.13
CA GLU A 209 -42.14 -3.89 -4.61
C GLU A 209 -42.26 -5.41 -4.41
N ASP A 210 -42.36 -5.85 -3.16
CA ASP A 210 -42.89 -7.16 -2.85
C ASP A 210 -44.40 -7.03 -2.93
N SER A 211 -44.90 -7.46 -4.08
CA SER A 211 -46.21 -8.08 -4.26
C SER A 211 -47.42 -7.14 -4.41
N THR A 212 -47.61 -6.73 -5.66
CA THR A 212 -48.91 -6.80 -6.36
C THR A 212 -49.53 -8.22 -6.30
N MET A 213 -49.86 -8.72 -5.10
CA MET A 213 -50.62 -9.97 -4.88
C MET A 213 -51.88 -9.76 -4.01
N TYR A 214 -52.56 -8.63 -4.19
CA TYR A 214 -53.95 -8.48 -3.77
C TYR A 214 -54.71 -7.64 -4.80
N HIS A 215 -54.97 -8.23 -5.97
CA HIS A 215 -56.15 -7.96 -6.79
C HIS A 215 -56.42 -9.16 -7.70
#